data_AF-A0A5K1BJN2-F1
#
_entry.id   AF-A0A5K1BJN2-F1
#
_cell.length_a   1.000
_cell.length_b   1.000
_cell.length_c   1.000
_cell.angle_alpha   90.00
_cell.angle_beta   90.00
_cell.angle_gamma   90.00
#
_symmetry.space_group_name_H-M   'P 1'
#
loop_
_entity.id
_entity.type
_entity.pdbx_description
1 polymer ?
#
loop_
_entity_poly.entity_id
_entity_poly.type
_entity_poly.pdbx_seq_one_letter_code
_entity_poly.pdbx_strand_id
1 'polypeptide(L)' 'VDRFKEVGRIATHTVLAACGLEHSKSIVRPFSKLHCSHALRLEATSSLMPDCCRECFSFFIQDVVRTILSEK' A
#
# COMPACT_ATOMS: atom_id res chain seq x y z
N VAL A 1 14.55 5.27 -17.79
CA VAL A 1 13.18 5.76 -17.50
C VAL A 1 12.25 4.61 -17.14
N ASP A 2 12.46 3.43 -17.73
CA ASP A 2 11.56 2.28 -17.55
C ASP A 2 11.55 1.70 -16.13
N ARG A 3 12.69 1.68 -15.43
CA ARG A 3 12.74 1.22 -14.03
C ARG A 3 11.83 2.03 -13.10
N PHE A 4 11.81 3.36 -13.20
CA PHE A 4 10.94 4.19 -12.36
C PHE A 4 9.45 3.97 -12.68
N LYS A 5 9.12 3.77 -13.96
CA LYS A 5 7.76 3.43 -14.39
C LYS A 5 7.33 2.06 -13.85
N GLU A 6 8.23 1.09 -13.87
CA GLU A 6 7.98 -0.25 -13.34
C GLU A 6 7.78 -0.24 -11.82
N VAL A 7 8.63 0.48 -11.08
CA VAL A 7 8.44 0.70 -9.64
C VAL A 7 7.07 1.31 -9.35
N GLY A 8 6.70 2.38 -10.07
CA GLY A 8 5.40 3.02 -9.92
C GLY A 8 4.23 2.09 -10.21
N ARG A 9 4.35 1.26 -11.26
CA ARG A 9 3.33 0.27 -11.64
C ARG A 9 3.16 -0.80 -10.56
N ILE A 10 4.26 -1.41 -10.09
CA ILE A 10 4.23 -2.46 -9.05
C ILE A 10 3.69 -1.88 -7.75
N ALA A 11 4.13 -0.68 -7.36
CA ALA A 11 3.67 -0.02 -6.13
C ALA A 11 2.16 0.27 -6.19
N THR A 12 1.67 0.78 -7.32
CA THR A 12 0.24 1.06 -7.52
C THR A 12 -0.58 -0.21 -7.41
N HIS A 13 -0.20 -1.29 -8.11
CA HIS A 13 -0.91 -2.57 -8.00
C HIS A 13 -0.87 -3.15 -6.59
N THR A 14 0.24 -2.96 -5.86
CA THR A 14 0.39 -3.44 -4.49
C THR A 14 -0.49 -2.67 -3.51
N VAL A 15 -0.61 -1.35 -3.65
CA VAL A 15 -1.53 -0.53 -2.83
C VAL A 15 -2.98 -0.87 -3.15
N LEU A 16 -3.36 -0.97 -4.42
CA LEU A 16 -4.72 -1.35 -4.83
C LEU A 16 -5.11 -2.74 -4.29
N ALA A 17 -4.18 -3.68 -4.32
CA ALA A 17 -4.35 -5.00 -3.72
C ALA A 17 -4.62 -4.95 -2.22
N ALA A 18 -3.87 -4.12 -1.48
CA ALA A 18 -4.07 -3.94 -0.05
C ALA A 18 -5.44 -3.32 0.26
N CYS A 19 -5.94 -2.44 -0.60
CA CYS A 19 -7.28 -1.86 -0.50
C CYS A 19 -8.41 -2.80 -0.96
N GLY A 20 -8.10 -3.99 -1.51
CA GLY A 20 -9.09 -4.91 -2.06
C GLY A 20 -9.71 -4.48 -3.40
N LEU A 21 -9.13 -3.49 -4.08
CA LEU A 21 -9.69 -2.83 -5.27
C LEU A 21 -9.21 -3.44 -6.60
N GLU A 22 -9.20 -4.77 -6.69
CA GLU A 22 -8.78 -5.56 -7.86
C GLU A 22 -7.27 -5.47 -8.23
N HIS A 23 -6.67 -6.62 -8.54
CA HIS A 23 -5.26 -6.73 -8.90
C HIS A 23 -4.97 -7.90 -9.86
N SER A 24 -3.93 -7.77 -10.70
CA SER A 24 -3.27 -8.94 -11.27
C SER A 24 -2.28 -9.50 -10.24
N LYS A 25 -2.63 -10.64 -9.62
CA LYS A 25 -1.86 -11.27 -8.53
C LYS A 25 -0.39 -11.53 -8.87
N SER A 26 -0.04 -11.63 -10.15
CA SER A 26 1.32 -11.90 -10.62
C SER A 26 2.31 -10.77 -10.34
N ILE A 27 1.84 -9.52 -10.25
CA ILE A 27 2.72 -8.33 -10.17
C ILE A 27 2.83 -7.81 -8.73
N VAL A 28 1.92 -8.21 -7.85
CA VAL A 28 1.80 -7.67 -6.50
C VAL A 28 2.82 -8.32 -5.56
N ARG A 29 3.46 -7.51 -4.72
CA ARG A 29 4.29 -8.02 -3.62
C ARG A 29 3.42 -8.36 -2.41
N PRO A 30 3.69 -9.48 -1.73
CA PRO A 30 2.99 -9.80 -0.50
C PRO A 30 3.39 -8.80 0.58
N PHE A 31 2.41 -8.09 1.13
CA PHE A 31 2.58 -7.23 2.30
C PHE A 31 1.69 -7.72 3.43
N SER A 32 2.18 -7.57 4.67
CA SER A 32 1.38 -7.84 5.86
C SER A 32 0.12 -6.98 5.86
N LYS A 33 -0.99 -7.52 6.36
CA LYS A 33 -2.19 -6.72 6.60
C LYS A 33 -1.83 -5.54 7.50
N LEU A 34 -2.27 -4.35 7.13
CA LEU A 34 -2.05 -3.18 7.95
C LEU A 34 -2.94 -3.26 9.18
N HIS A 35 -2.33 -3.39 10.36
CA HIS A 35 -3.03 -3.24 11.63
C HIS A 35 -2.60 -1.93 12.26
N CYS A 36 -3.57 -1.05 12.46
CA CYS A 36 -3.38 0.19 13.19
C CYS A 36 -3.35 -0.11 14.70
N SER A 37 -2.32 0.30 15.41
CA SER A 37 -2.27 0.25 16.89
C SER A 37 -2.99 1.42 17.56
N HIS A 38 -3.48 2.38 16.77
CA HIS A 38 -4.20 3.53 17.29
C HIS A 38 -5.66 3.16 17.59
N ALA A 39 -6.23 3.76 18.64
CA ALA A 39 -7.68 3.73 18.82
C ALA A 39 -8.32 4.40 17.59
N LEU A 40 -8.97 3.59 16.73
CA LEU A 40 -9.60 4.06 15.51
C LEU A 40 -10.70 5.08 15.87
N ARG A 41 -10.42 6.38 15.75
CA ARG A 41 -11.49 7.36 15.60
C ARG A 41 -12.01 7.21 14.17
N LEU A 42 -13.30 6.89 14.02
CA LEU A 42 -13.97 6.76 12.72
C LEU A 42 -13.71 7.94 11.77
N GLU A 43 -13.51 9.15 12.32
CA GLU A 43 -13.20 10.37 11.56
C GLU A 43 -11.78 10.41 10.92
N ALA A 44 -10.89 9.47 11.27
CA ALA A 44 -9.49 9.46 10.83
C ALA A 44 -9.13 8.26 9.93
N THR A 45 -10.11 7.44 9.56
CA THR A 45 -9.89 6.27 8.70
C THR A 45 -9.62 6.69 7.26
N SER A 46 -8.80 5.92 6.56
CA SER A 46 -8.64 6.14 5.12
C SER A 46 -9.91 5.66 4.40
N SER A 47 -10.43 6.44 3.45
CA SER A 47 -11.63 6.06 2.69
C SER A 47 -11.43 4.80 1.83
N LEU A 48 -10.17 4.43 1.59
CA LEU A 48 -9.74 3.28 0.77
C LEU A 48 -9.45 2.03 1.63
N MET A 49 -9.11 2.18 2.90
CA MET A 49 -8.90 1.12 3.88
C MET A 49 -9.54 1.53 5.22
N PRO A 50 -10.77 1.06 5.51
CA PRO A 50 -11.52 1.45 6.70
C PRO A 50 -10.88 0.97 8.00
N ASP A 51 -10.07 -0.09 7.96
CA ASP A 51 -9.39 -0.67 9.13
C ASP A 51 -8.10 0.08 9.53
N CYS A 52 -7.79 1.17 8.84
CA CYS A 52 -6.52 1.89 8.97
C CYS A 52 -6.74 3.41 9.04
N CYS A 53 -5.99 4.08 9.93
CA CYS A 53 -5.95 5.55 9.92
C CYS A 53 -5.13 6.10 8.74
N ARG A 54 -5.36 7.36 8.38
CA ARG A 54 -4.66 8.04 7.28
C ARG A 54 -3.13 8.05 7.42
N GLU A 55 -2.63 8.16 8.64
CA GLU A 55 -1.20 8.21 8.92
C GLU A 55 -0.53 6.86 8.64
N CYS A 56 -1.07 5.78 9.23
CA CYS A 56 -0.60 4.42 8.97
C CYS A 56 -0.68 4.07 7.48
N PHE A 57 -1.74 4.49 6.78
CA PHE A 57 -1.87 4.28 5.34
C PHE A 57 -0.78 5.02 4.54
N SER A 58 -0.42 6.24 4.96
CA SER A 58 0.66 7.01 4.32
C SER A 58 2.03 6.34 4.53
N PHE A 59 2.31 5.85 5.75
CA PHE A 59 3.51 5.07 6.03
C PHE A 59 3.57 3.78 5.21
N PHE A 60 2.46 3.08 5.08
CA PHE A 60 2.36 1.89 4.24
C PHE A 60 2.75 2.14 2.79
N ILE A 61 2.19 3.20 2.17
CA ILE A 61 2.54 3.56 0.78
C ILE A 61 4.04 3.82 0.66
N GLN A 62 4.62 4.55 1.63
CA GLN A 62 6.05 4.83 1.63
C GLN A 62 6.88 3.54 1.72
N ASP A 63 6.48 2.60 2.58
CA ASP A 63 7.15 1.30 2.74
C ASP A 63 7.07 0.46 1.46
N VAL A 64 5.89 0.37 0.84
CA VAL A 64 5.69 -0.31 -0.44
C VAL A 64 6.64 0.23 -1.51
N VAL A 65 6.70 1.56 -1.67
CA VAL A 65 7.58 2.19 -2.66
C VAL A 65 9.06 1.93 -2.34
N ARG A 66 9.48 2.05 -1.08
CA ARG A 66 10.87 1.81 -0.67
C ARG A 66 11.30 0.37 -0.87
N THR A 67 10.43 -0.58 -0.53
CA THR A 67 10.68 -2.01 -0.72
C THR A 67 10.90 -2.31 -2.20
N ILE A 68 9.95 -1.93 -3.07
CA ILE A 68 10.04 -2.18 -4.51
C ILE A 68 11.23 -1.45 -5.15
N LEU A 69 11.56 -0.24 -4.69
CA LEU A 69 12.74 0.49 -5.18
C LEU A 69 14.06 -0.18 -4.79
N SER A 70 14.09 -0.86 -3.64
CA SER A 70 15.26 -1.57 -3.11
C SER A 70 15.42 -2.98 -3.70
N GLU A 71 14.38 -3.52 -4.33
CA GLU A 71 14.48 -4.73 -5.13
C GLU A 71 15.42 -4.49 -6.33
N LYS A 72 16.30 -5.48 -6.59
CA LYS A 72 17.32 -5.43 -7.64
C LYS A 72 16.75 -5.76 -9.00
#